data_AF-A0A7X2MUC9-F1
#
_entry.id   AF-A0A7X2MUC9-F1
#
_cell.length_a   1.000
_cell.length_b   1.000
_cell.length_c   1.000
_cell.angle_alpha   90.00
_cell.angle_beta   90.00
_cell.angle_gamma   90.00
#
_symmetry.space_group_name_H-M   'P 1'
#
loop_
_entity.id
_entity.type
_entity.pdbx_description
1 polymer ?
#
loop_
_entity_poly.entity_id
_entity_poly.type
_entity_poly.pdbx_seq_one_letter_code
_entity_poly.pdbx_strand_id
1 'polypeptide(L)'
;KGFRVHGWNRTRARGEDLLDAGLQLADSPAEAVREADVVIAMLSDGDTTEQVLHQVKEAFKQGATLCQMGTIGVEKTDALIAFFA
;
A
#
# COMPACT_ATOMS: atom_id res chain seq x y z
N LYS A 1 18.33 -3.43 -1.96
CA LYS A 1 18.37 -3.49 -3.44
C LYS A 1 18.15 -4.95 -3.84
N GLY A 2 17.37 -5.22 -4.89
CA GLY A 2 17.05 -6.59 -5.33
C GLY A 2 15.57 -6.99 -5.27
N PHE A 3 14.69 -6.08 -4.85
CA PHE A 3 13.25 -6.29 -4.88
C PHE A 3 12.63 -5.65 -6.12
N ARG A 4 11.61 -6.31 -6.69
CA ARG A 4 10.70 -5.67 -7.64
C ARG A 4 9.72 -4.83 -6.85
N VAL A 5 9.73 -3.51 -7.05
CA VAL A 5 8.90 -2.58 -6.29
C VAL A 5 7.85 -1.99 -7.20
N HIS A 6 6.58 -2.16 -6.83
CA HIS A 6 5.47 -1.40 -7.42
C HIS A 6 5.10 -0.28 -6.45
N GLY A 7 4.75 0.88 -6.99
CA GLY A 7 4.33 2.04 -6.19
C GLY A 7 3.06 2.63 -6.75
N TRP A 8 2.22 3.14 -5.86
CA TRP A 8 1.06 3.94 -6.23
C TRP A 8 0.95 5.12 -5.30
N ASN A 9 0.50 6.25 -5.86
CA ASN A 9 0.10 7.41 -5.09
C ASN A 9 -1.12 8.05 -5.76
N ARG A 10 -2.02 8.63 -4.96
CA ARG A 10 -3.20 9.34 -5.47
C ARG A 10 -2.82 10.43 -6.46
N THR A 11 -1.73 11.15 -6.18
CA THR A 11 -1.09 12.05 -7.17
C THR A 11 0.05 11.30 -7.84
N ARG A 12 -0.20 10.80 -9.06
CA ARG A 12 0.75 9.99 -9.83
C ARG A 12 2.16 10.61 -9.93
N ALA A 13 2.25 11.91 -10.19
CA ALA A 13 3.51 12.62 -10.35
C ALA A 13 4.48 12.50 -9.16
N ARG A 14 3.98 12.16 -7.97
CA ARG A 14 4.81 11.95 -6.76
C ARG A 14 5.57 10.61 -6.73
N GLY A 15 5.46 9.78 -7.77
CA GLY A 15 6.28 8.57 -7.94
C GLY A 15 7.07 8.55 -9.24
N GLU A 16 6.92 9.57 -10.09
CA GLU A 16 7.62 9.64 -11.39
C GLU A 16 9.14 9.83 -11.20
N ASP A 17 9.54 10.54 -10.15
CA ASP A 17 10.93 10.74 -9.75
C ASP A 17 11.66 9.45 -9.32
N LEU A 18 10.92 8.37 -9.04
CA LEU A 18 11.45 7.06 -8.65
C LEU A 18 11.51 6.05 -9.80
N LEU A 19 11.03 6.40 -11.00
CA LEU A 19 11.08 5.52 -12.18
C LEU A 19 12.52 5.12 -12.53
N ASP A 20 13.44 6.08 -12.53
CA ASP A 20 14.86 5.85 -12.80
C ASP A 20 15.54 4.99 -11.73
N ALA A 21 14.97 4.93 -10.52
CA ALA A 21 15.41 4.04 -9.44
C ALA A 21 14.83 2.61 -9.55
N GLY A 22 14.00 2.35 -10.57
CA GLY A 22 13.41 1.04 -10.85
C GLY A 22 12.01 0.83 -10.26
N LEU A 23 11.33 1.88 -9.79
CA LEU A 23 9.93 1.78 -9.37
C LEU A 23 9.04 1.46 -10.56
N GLN A 24 8.12 0.51 -10.38
CA GLN A 24 7.03 0.27 -11.32
C GLN A 24 5.79 1.03 -10.84
N LEU A 25 5.56 2.21 -11.43
CA LEU A 25 4.45 3.08 -11.04
C LEU A 25 3.12 2.51 -11.56
N ALA A 26 2.27 2.06 -10.63
CA ALA A 26 0.95 1.51 -10.89
C ALA A 26 -0.10 2.61 -11.10
N ASP A 27 -1.14 2.30 -11.88
CA ASP A 27 -2.23 3.24 -12.19
C ASP A 27 -3.33 3.21 -11.11
N SER A 28 -3.37 2.13 -10.32
CA SER A 28 -4.31 1.95 -9.22
C SER A 28 -3.66 1.32 -7.99
N PRO A 29 -4.23 1.50 -6.77
CA PRO A 29 -3.70 0.85 -5.58
C PRO A 29 -3.86 -0.69 -5.67
N ALA A 30 -4.89 -1.18 -6.35
CA ALA A 30 -5.11 -2.62 -6.57
C ALA A 30 -3.98 -3.26 -7.40
N GLU A 31 -3.48 -2.56 -8.41
CA GLU A 31 -2.32 -3.02 -9.18
C GLU A 31 -1.04 -3.04 -8.36
N ALA A 32 -0.85 -2.06 -7.47
CA ALA A 32 0.35 -1.98 -6.65
C ALA A 32 0.48 -3.15 -5.66
N VAL A 33 -0.64 -3.70 -5.17
CA VAL A 33 -0.64 -4.78 -4.16
C VAL A 33 -0.73 -6.18 -4.76
N ARG A 34 -1.17 -6.32 -6.03
CA ARG A 34 -1.58 -7.61 -6.62
C ARG A 34 -0.56 -8.74 -6.49
N GLU A 35 0.70 -8.43 -6.78
CA GLU A 35 1.79 -9.41 -6.81
C GLU A 35 2.74 -9.26 -5.62
N ALA A 36 2.43 -8.37 -4.67
CA ALA A 36 3.33 -8.01 -3.60
C ALA A 36 3.33 -9.04 -2.47
N ASP A 37 4.49 -9.56 -2.11
CA ASP A 37 4.68 -10.36 -0.89
C ASP A 37 4.65 -9.48 0.38
N VAL A 38 5.03 -8.22 0.25
CA VAL A 38 5.03 -7.23 1.33
C VAL A 38 4.45 -5.92 0.79
N VAL A 39 3.42 -5.42 1.46
CA VAL A 39 2.77 -4.14 1.13
C VAL A 39 3.08 -3.13 2.23
N ILE A 40 3.72 -2.02 1.88
CA ILE A 40 3.92 -0.89 2.80
C ILE A 40 2.80 0.13 2.59
N ALA A 41 2.03 0.40 3.64
CA ALA A 41 1.00 1.44 3.63
C ALA A 41 1.48 2.69 4.36
N MET A 42 1.64 3.78 3.61
CA MET A 42 2.04 5.10 4.12
C MET A 42 1.22 6.18 3.41
N LEU A 43 0.04 6.47 3.94
CA LEU A 43 -0.90 7.43 3.39
C LEU A 43 -1.09 8.62 4.35
N SER A 44 -1.92 9.59 3.96
CA SER A 44 -1.99 10.89 4.65
C SER A 44 -2.49 10.81 6.10
N ASP A 45 -3.42 9.90 6.38
CA ASP A 45 -4.14 9.80 7.64
C ASP A 45 -4.82 8.42 7.78
N GLY A 46 -5.41 8.16 8.95
CA GLY A 46 -6.05 6.88 9.25
C GLY A 46 -7.25 6.55 8.38
N ASP A 47 -8.16 7.50 8.18
CA ASP A 47 -9.37 7.28 7.37
C ASP A 47 -9.02 7.00 5.90
N THR A 48 -8.07 7.77 5.33
CA THR A 48 -7.56 7.53 3.98
C THR A 48 -6.88 6.17 3.88
N THR A 49 -6.15 5.75 4.93
CA THR A 49 -5.47 4.45 4.95
C THR A 49 -6.47 3.29 4.96
N GLU A 50 -7.46 3.33 5.85
CA GLU A 50 -8.54 2.34 5.90
C GLU A 50 -9.32 2.29 4.59
N GLN A 51 -9.74 3.46 4.07
CA GLN A 51 -10.51 3.53 2.83
C GLN A 51 -9.77 2.87 1.66
N VAL A 52 -8.49 3.18 1.47
CA VAL A 52 -7.70 2.61 0.38
C VAL A 52 -7.48 1.11 0.59
N LEU A 53 -7.10 0.68 1.80
CA LEU A 53 -6.83 -0.74 2.08
C LEU A 53 -8.09 -1.62 2.00
N HIS A 54 -9.25 -1.11 2.41
CA HIS A 54 -10.52 -1.82 2.24
C HIS A 54 -10.86 -2.04 0.77
N GLN A 55 -10.59 -1.07 -0.10
CA GLN A 55 -10.85 -1.19 -1.54
C GLN A 55 -9.98 -2.25 -2.23
N VAL A 56 -8.79 -2.52 -1.69
CA VAL A 56 -7.82 -3.41 -2.33
C VAL A 56 -7.66 -4.76 -1.64
N LYS A 57 -8.42 -5.07 -0.59
CA LYS A 57 -8.33 -6.34 0.16
C LYS A 57 -8.28 -7.55 -0.77
N GLU A 58 -9.22 -7.65 -1.70
CA GLU A 58 -9.34 -8.77 -2.64
C GLU A 58 -8.22 -8.83 -3.69
N ALA A 59 -7.44 -7.76 -3.84
CA ALA A 59 -6.27 -7.74 -4.71
C ALA A 59 -5.01 -8.22 -3.99
N PHE A 60 -4.99 -8.35 -2.66
CA PHE A 60 -3.79 -8.84 -1.97
C PHE A 60 -3.46 -10.26 -2.39
N LYS A 61 -2.17 -10.53 -2.61
CA LYS A 61 -1.67 -11.89 -2.71
C LYS A 61 -1.93 -12.64 -1.40
N GLN A 62 -2.41 -13.88 -1.49
CA GLN A 62 -2.59 -14.73 -0.31
C GLN A 62 -1.27 -14.88 0.46
N GLY A 63 -1.31 -14.59 1.76
CA GLY A 63 -0.13 -14.66 2.64
C GLY A 63 0.81 -13.45 2.57
N ALA A 64 0.44 -12.39 1.85
CA ALA A 64 1.21 -11.15 1.86
C ALA A 64 1.20 -10.47 3.24
N THR A 65 2.31 -9.83 3.59
CA THR A 65 2.44 -9.04 4.81
C THR A 65 2.05 -7.60 4.55
N LEU A 66 1.05 -7.09 5.28
CA LEU A 66 0.76 -5.65 5.34
C LEU A 66 1.61 -4.99 6.43
N CYS A 67 2.49 -4.08 6.03
CA CYS A 67 3.25 -3.19 6.90
C CYS A 67 2.60 -1.81 6.92
N GLN A 68 1.73 -1.56 7.89
CA GLN A 68 1.26 -0.21 8.18
C GLN A 68 2.46 0.61 8.73
N MET A 69 2.82 1.70 8.06
CA MET A 69 3.97 2.54 8.43
C MET A 69 3.63 4.04 8.48
N GLY A 70 2.37 4.41 8.28
CA GLY A 70 1.90 5.79 8.48
C GLY A 70 1.58 6.08 9.95
N THR A 71 1.63 7.34 10.36
CA THR A 71 1.25 7.73 11.73
C THR A 71 -0.28 7.89 11.85
N ILE A 72 -1.01 6.77 11.97
CA ILE A 72 -2.49 6.76 11.97
C ILE A 72 -3.13 6.53 13.33
N GLY A 73 -2.33 6.31 14.38
CA GLY A 73 -2.81 6.00 15.72
C GLY A 73 -3.12 4.51 15.94
N VAL A 74 -3.22 4.13 17.22
CA VAL A 74 -3.40 2.73 17.64
C VAL A 74 -4.76 2.19 17.22
N GLU A 75 -5.84 2.93 17.47
CA GLU A 75 -7.22 2.51 17.14
C GLU A 75 -7.39 2.13 15.67
N LYS A 76 -6.90 2.97 14.75
CA LYS A 76 -6.94 2.72 13.31
C LYS A 76 -6.05 1.55 12.89
N THR A 77 -4.92 1.36 13.58
CA THR A 77 -4.03 0.22 13.32
C THR A 77 -4.70 -1.10 13.76
N ASP A 78 -5.34 -1.11 14.93
CA ASP A 78 -6.09 -2.26 15.44
C ASP A 78 -7.29 -2.60 14.55
N ALA A 79 -8.01 -1.61 14.04
CA ALA A 79 -9.10 -1.80 13.09
C ALA A 79 -8.62 -2.48 11.80
N LEU A 80 -7.46 -2.07 11.26
CA LEU A 80 -6.84 -2.72 10.10
C LEU A 80 -6.42 -4.16 10.42
N ILE A 81 -5.85 -4.42 11.59
CA ILE A 81 -5.51 -5.79 12.02
C ILE A 81 -6.77 -6.66 12.03
N ALA A 82 -7.86 -6.19 12.65
CA ALA A 82 -9.12 -6.94 12.71
C ALA A 82 -9.73 -7.17 11.31
N PHE A 83 -9.61 -6.20 10.40
CA PHE A 83 -10.12 -6.31 9.04
C PHE A 83 -9.31 -7.27 8.16
N PHE A 84 -8.00 -7.39 8.37
CA PHE A 84 -7.10 -8.27 7.59
C PHE A 84 -6.85 -9.64 8.23
N ALA A 85 -7.29 -9.87 9.47
CA ALA A 85 -7.30 -11.20 10.11
C ALA A 85 -8.19 -12.20 9.34
#